data_AF-A0A429Z0N3-F1
#
_entry.id   AF-A0A429Z0N3-F1
#
_cell.length_a   1.000
_cell.length_b   1.000
_cell.length_c   1.000
_cell.angle_alpha   90.00
_cell.angle_beta   90.00
_cell.angle_gamma   90.00
#
_symmetry.space_group_name_H-M   'P 1'
#
loop_
_entity.id
_entity.type
_entity.pdbx_description
1 polymer ?
#
loop_
_entity_poly.entity_id
_entity_poly.type
_entity_poly.pdbx_seq_one_letter_code
_entity_poly.pdbx_strand_id
1 'polypeptide(L)'
;MQRVRRVFVPVAPSELPTTERIRWALRKILAEVKQHGGTYPFSAGAPKIADVLKRAGLSERFLEKQGGNLLREKQKAHHKKLIKRVLRRVKSGRYFPINDRGGPQHTDRSADWSALRAQLVGIKQAWVEAELEHIEAQNRVVELEKIANDLRAQNDRLLGLLTEAGIHILG
;
A
#
# COMPACT_ATOMS: atom_id res chain seq x y z
N MET A 1 15.52 -2.53 -39.12
CA MET A 1 14.66 -3.72 -38.99
C MET A 1 14.19 -3.86 -37.54
N GLN A 2 12.91 -3.65 -37.24
CA GLN A 2 12.37 -3.85 -35.88
C GLN A 2 12.20 -5.34 -35.61
N ARG A 3 12.81 -5.85 -34.52
CA ARG A 3 12.60 -7.23 -34.05
C ARG A 3 11.19 -7.36 -33.49
N VAL A 4 10.33 -8.12 -34.16
CA VAL A 4 8.99 -8.46 -33.65
C VAL A 4 9.14 -9.48 -32.53
N ARG A 5 8.96 -9.04 -31.28
CA ARG A 5 8.94 -9.94 -30.12
C ARG A 5 7.56 -10.60 -30.03
N ARG A 6 7.47 -11.88 -30.37
CA ARG A 6 6.25 -12.67 -30.13
C ARG A 6 6.13 -12.93 -28.64
N VAL A 7 5.03 -12.50 -28.03
CA VAL A 7 4.76 -12.78 -26.62
C VAL A 7 3.49 -13.60 -26.50
N PHE A 8 3.58 -14.72 -25.79
CA PHE A 8 2.44 -15.58 -25.53
C PHE A 8 1.60 -14.98 -24.39
N VAL A 9 0.33 -14.67 -24.69
CA VAL A 9 -0.62 -14.14 -23.72
C VAL A 9 -1.67 -15.21 -23.46
N PRO A 10 -1.82 -15.71 -22.21
CA PRO A 10 -2.79 -16.74 -21.92
C PRO A 10 -4.21 -16.22 -22.12
N VAL A 11 -5.03 -17.00 -22.83
CA VAL A 11 -6.42 -16.67 -23.20
C VAL A 11 -7.39 -17.39 -22.25
N ALA A 12 -8.55 -16.78 -22.01
CA ALA A 12 -9.59 -17.37 -21.18
C ALA A 12 -10.07 -18.72 -21.77
N PRO A 13 -10.33 -19.75 -20.94
CA PRO A 13 -10.93 -21.00 -21.38
C PRO A 13 -12.23 -20.75 -22.16
N SER A 14 -12.41 -21.47 -23.28
CA SER A 14 -13.57 -21.29 -24.17
C SER A 14 -14.89 -21.77 -23.58
N GLU A 15 -14.83 -22.66 -22.59
CA GLU A 15 -15.98 -23.22 -21.87
C GLU A 15 -16.68 -22.18 -20.98
N LEU A 16 -15.97 -21.12 -20.58
CA LEU A 16 -16.54 -20.10 -19.72
C LEU A 16 -17.56 -19.24 -20.48
N PRO A 17 -18.67 -18.84 -19.84
CA PRO A 17 -19.58 -17.89 -20.43
C PRO A 17 -18.88 -16.54 -20.68
N THR A 18 -19.34 -15.79 -21.69
CA THR A 18 -18.70 -14.55 -22.16
C THR A 18 -18.36 -13.56 -21.05
N THR A 19 -19.29 -13.39 -20.10
CA THR A 19 -19.08 -12.51 -18.94
C THR A 19 -17.89 -12.97 -18.08
N GLU A 20 -17.77 -14.28 -17.84
CA GLU A 20 -16.67 -14.87 -17.09
C GLU A 20 -15.35 -14.81 -17.86
N ARG A 21 -15.37 -14.98 -19.17
CA ARG A 21 -14.17 -14.80 -20.02
C ARG A 21 -13.62 -13.38 -19.92
N ILE A 22 -14.49 -12.38 -19.96
CA ILE A 22 -14.12 -10.97 -19.76
C ILE A 22 -13.58 -10.74 -18.34
N ARG A 23 -14.22 -11.30 -17.31
CA ARG A 23 -13.75 -11.20 -15.92
C ARG A 23 -12.38 -11.84 -15.74
N TRP A 24 -12.18 -13.03 -16.27
CA TRP A 24 -10.91 -13.75 -16.25
C TRP A 24 -9.81 -12.91 -16.91
N ALA A 25 -10.07 -12.35 -18.09
CA ALA A 25 -9.14 -11.50 -18.80
C ALA A 25 -8.77 -10.26 -17.99
N LEU A 26 -9.76 -9.59 -17.38
CA LEU A 26 -9.54 -8.44 -16.51
C LEU A 26 -8.69 -8.82 -15.28
N ARG A 27 -8.97 -9.96 -14.62
CA ARG A 27 -8.18 -10.43 -13.47
C ARG A 27 -6.72 -10.69 -13.83
N LYS A 28 -6.46 -11.34 -14.98
CA LYS A 28 -5.11 -11.61 -15.45
C LYS A 28 -4.33 -10.33 -15.79
N ILE A 29 -4.96 -9.41 -16.50
CA ILE A 29 -4.36 -8.10 -16.80
C ILE A 29 -4.04 -7.33 -15.51
N LEU A 30 -4.96 -7.36 -14.54
CA LEU A 30 -4.74 -6.71 -13.25
C LEU A 30 -3.54 -7.32 -12.51
N ALA A 31 -3.44 -8.66 -12.47
CA ALA A 31 -2.34 -9.34 -11.82
C ALA A 31 -0.98 -8.98 -12.44
N GLU A 32 -0.89 -8.91 -13.77
CA GLU A 32 0.34 -8.56 -14.46
C GLU A 32 0.76 -7.12 -14.24
N VAL A 33 -0.18 -6.18 -14.36
CA VAL A 33 0.13 -4.78 -14.06
C VAL A 33 0.58 -4.62 -12.60
N LYS A 34 0.01 -5.39 -11.66
CA LYS A 34 0.50 -5.41 -10.27
C LYS A 34 1.93 -5.97 -10.18
N GLN A 35 2.22 -7.05 -10.91
CA GLN A 35 3.55 -7.66 -10.96
C GLN A 35 4.60 -6.73 -11.60
N HIS A 36 4.19 -5.87 -12.53
CA HIS A 36 5.04 -4.94 -13.27
C HIS A 36 4.94 -3.49 -12.77
N GLY A 37 4.70 -3.29 -11.47
CA GLY A 37 4.80 -1.97 -10.84
C GLY A 37 3.82 -0.93 -11.38
N GLY A 38 2.64 -1.35 -11.84
CA GLY A 38 1.61 -0.47 -12.39
C GLY A 38 1.66 -0.28 -13.90
N THR A 39 2.63 -0.90 -14.60
CA THR A 39 2.72 -0.84 -16.07
C THR A 39 2.23 -2.14 -16.69
N TYR A 40 1.39 -2.09 -17.73
CA TYR A 40 1.01 -3.29 -18.46
C TYR A 40 2.12 -3.62 -19.47
N PRO A 41 2.66 -4.86 -19.50
CA PRO A 41 3.82 -5.17 -20.32
C PRO A 41 3.51 -5.29 -21.83
N PHE A 42 2.25 -5.48 -22.21
CA PHE A 42 1.85 -5.76 -23.60
C PHE A 42 1.32 -4.56 -24.36
N SER A 43 1.08 -3.44 -23.66
CA SER A 43 0.84 -2.15 -24.28
C SER A 43 1.91 -1.19 -23.76
N ALA A 44 2.29 -0.17 -24.53
CA ALA A 44 3.21 0.86 -24.04
C ALA A 44 2.52 1.75 -22.99
N GLY A 45 2.17 1.20 -21.81
CA GLY A 45 1.49 1.89 -20.72
C GLY A 45 0.26 1.14 -20.18
N ALA A 46 -0.92 1.73 -20.34
CA ALA A 46 -2.16 1.21 -19.76
C ALA A 46 -2.85 0.16 -20.67
N PRO A 47 -3.49 -0.86 -20.10
CA PRO A 47 -4.21 -1.86 -20.89
C PRO A 47 -5.41 -1.23 -21.61
N LYS A 48 -5.63 -1.62 -22.86
CA LYS A 48 -6.73 -1.16 -23.72
C LYS A 48 -7.88 -2.18 -23.72
N ILE A 49 -9.05 -1.75 -24.19
CA ILE A 49 -10.21 -2.65 -24.34
C ILE A 49 -9.88 -3.82 -25.27
N ALA A 50 -9.14 -3.56 -26.35
CA ALA A 50 -8.70 -4.59 -27.29
C ALA A 50 -7.88 -5.69 -26.61
N ASP A 51 -7.01 -5.32 -25.65
CA ASP A 51 -6.18 -6.29 -24.92
C ASP A 51 -7.05 -7.21 -24.05
N VAL A 52 -8.09 -6.64 -23.42
CA VAL A 52 -9.07 -7.41 -22.64
C VAL A 52 -9.85 -8.37 -23.54
N LEU A 53 -10.31 -7.92 -24.71
CA LEU A 53 -11.09 -8.75 -25.63
C LEU A 53 -10.24 -9.88 -26.23
N LYS A 54 -9.01 -9.58 -26.68
CA LYS A 54 -8.06 -10.60 -27.17
C LYS A 54 -7.83 -11.68 -26.12
N ARG A 55 -7.63 -11.26 -24.87
CA ARG A 55 -7.37 -12.16 -23.76
C ARG A 55 -8.60 -12.91 -23.27
N ALA A 56 -9.78 -12.34 -23.46
CA ALA A 56 -11.04 -13.05 -23.31
C ALA A 56 -11.30 -14.03 -24.48
N GLY A 57 -10.51 -13.99 -25.56
CA GLY A 57 -10.73 -14.76 -26.78
C GLY A 57 -11.99 -14.31 -27.54
N LEU A 58 -12.30 -13.01 -27.48
CA LEU A 58 -13.40 -12.37 -28.17
C LEU A 58 -12.86 -11.48 -29.30
N SER A 59 -13.64 -11.30 -30.37
CA SER A 59 -13.27 -10.40 -31.46
C SER A 59 -13.24 -8.94 -30.99
N GLU A 60 -12.39 -8.11 -31.60
CA GLU A 60 -12.33 -6.67 -31.27
C GLU A 60 -13.68 -5.96 -31.51
N ARG A 61 -14.45 -6.46 -32.48
CA ARG A 61 -15.79 -5.97 -32.83
C ARG A 61 -16.89 -6.45 -31.89
N PHE A 62 -16.58 -7.28 -30.90
CA PHE A 62 -17.58 -7.86 -29.99
C PHE A 62 -18.45 -6.80 -29.28
N LEU A 63 -17.86 -5.65 -28.95
CA LEU A 63 -18.54 -4.55 -28.25
C LEU A 63 -19.12 -3.48 -29.19
N GLU A 64 -19.09 -3.70 -30.50
CA GLU A 64 -19.69 -2.79 -31.48
C GLU A 64 -21.21 -2.97 -31.53
N LYS A 65 -21.93 -1.88 -31.80
CA LYS A 65 -23.38 -1.92 -32.05
C LYS A 65 -23.59 -2.59 -33.40
N GLN A 66 -24.43 -3.63 -33.44
CA GLN A 66 -24.73 -4.36 -34.67
C GLN A 66 -26.16 -4.14 -35.16
N GLY A 67 -26.97 -3.35 -34.46
CA GLY A 67 -28.40 -3.20 -34.78
C GLY A 67 -29.18 -4.50 -34.55
N GLY A 68 -30.50 -4.39 -34.39
CA GLY A 68 -31.42 -5.54 -34.46
C GLY A 68 -31.73 -6.32 -33.17
N ASN A 69 -30.97 -6.18 -32.06
CA ASN A 69 -31.34 -6.87 -30.80
C ASN A 69 -31.00 -6.05 -29.53
N LEU A 70 -32.04 -5.48 -28.91
CA LEU A 70 -31.93 -4.63 -27.71
C LEU A 70 -31.30 -5.34 -26.50
N LEU A 71 -31.59 -6.63 -26.29
CA LEU A 71 -31.03 -7.39 -25.17
C LEU A 71 -29.51 -7.59 -25.35
N ARG A 72 -29.10 -7.94 -26.57
CA ARG A 72 -27.68 -8.10 -26.90
C ARG A 72 -26.93 -6.77 -26.77
N GLU A 73 -27.54 -5.66 -27.17
CA GLU A 73 -26.96 -4.32 -26.98
C GLU A 73 -26.84 -3.93 -25.50
N LYS A 74 -27.85 -4.24 -24.67
CA LYS A 74 -27.78 -4.03 -23.22
C LYS A 74 -26.63 -4.83 -22.60
N GLN A 75 -26.46 -6.10 -22.99
CA GLN A 75 -25.36 -6.94 -22.50
C GLN A 75 -23.98 -6.41 -22.95
N LYS A 76 -23.82 -6.05 -24.23
CA LYS A 76 -22.58 -5.42 -24.74
C LYS A 76 -22.27 -4.10 -24.02
N ALA A 77 -23.29 -3.28 -23.79
CA ALA A 77 -23.14 -2.03 -23.04
C ALA A 77 -22.71 -2.29 -21.58
N HIS A 78 -23.28 -3.32 -20.95
CA HIS A 78 -22.88 -3.77 -19.61
C HIS A 78 -21.41 -4.21 -19.57
N HIS A 79 -20.98 -5.07 -20.50
CA HIS A 79 -19.58 -5.50 -20.61
C HIS A 79 -18.63 -4.34 -20.89
N LYS A 80 -19.00 -3.42 -21.79
CA LYS A 80 -18.22 -2.21 -22.10
C LYS A 80 -18.06 -1.31 -20.87
N LYS A 81 -19.14 -1.11 -20.09
CA LYS A 81 -19.11 -0.37 -18.82
C LYS A 81 -18.21 -1.06 -17.80
N LEU A 82 -18.30 -2.39 -17.67
CA LEU A 82 -17.46 -3.19 -16.78
C LEU A 82 -15.96 -3.01 -17.11
N ILE A 83 -15.59 -3.21 -18.37
CA ILE A 83 -14.20 -3.09 -18.84
C ILE A 83 -13.69 -1.67 -18.60
N LYS A 84 -14.43 -0.64 -19.04
CA LYS A 84 -14.02 0.77 -18.84
C LYS A 84 -13.84 1.12 -17.36
N ARG A 85 -14.71 0.62 -16.48
CA ARG A 85 -14.63 0.87 -15.04
C ARG A 85 -13.32 0.33 -14.47
N VAL A 86 -12.93 -0.90 -14.84
CA VAL A 86 -11.69 -1.51 -14.36
C VAL A 86 -10.47 -0.81 -14.96
N LEU A 87 -10.44 -0.58 -16.27
CA LEU A 87 -9.29 0.08 -16.92
C LEU A 87 -9.08 1.51 -16.40
N ARG A 88 -10.14 2.26 -16.08
CA ARG A 88 -10.03 3.58 -15.45
C ARG A 88 -9.32 3.51 -14.10
N ARG A 89 -9.56 2.46 -13.31
CA ARG A 89 -8.91 2.25 -12.00
C ARG A 89 -7.43 1.94 -12.13
N VAL A 90 -7.07 1.15 -13.14
CA VAL A 90 -5.66 0.88 -13.48
C VAL A 90 -4.95 2.17 -13.85
N LYS A 91 -5.56 2.98 -14.73
CA LYS A 91 -5.00 4.27 -15.14
C LYS A 91 -4.86 5.26 -13.97
N SER A 92 -5.73 5.18 -12.96
CA SER A 92 -5.69 6.07 -11.79
C SER A 92 -4.79 5.56 -10.65
N GLY A 93 -4.06 4.45 -10.84
CA GLY A 93 -3.20 3.87 -9.80
C GLY A 93 -3.96 3.28 -8.60
N ARG A 94 -5.29 3.18 -8.64
CA ARG A 94 -6.13 2.68 -7.53
C ARG A 94 -6.47 1.21 -7.77
N TYR A 95 -5.57 0.33 -7.34
CA TYR A 95 -5.74 -1.11 -7.46
C TYR A 95 -6.72 -1.66 -6.42
N PHE A 96 -7.88 -2.17 -6.86
CA PHE A 96 -8.79 -2.95 -6.02
C PHE A 96 -9.20 -4.25 -6.74
N PRO A 97 -9.21 -5.41 -6.06
CA PRO A 97 -9.62 -6.68 -6.66
C PRO A 97 -11.09 -6.63 -7.14
N ILE A 98 -11.37 -7.31 -8.24
CA ILE A 98 -12.72 -7.47 -8.81
C ILE A 98 -13.41 -8.60 -8.05
N ASN A 99 -14.32 -8.26 -7.14
CA ASN A 99 -15.20 -9.24 -6.49
C ASN A 99 -16.47 -9.45 -7.34
N ASP A 100 -16.97 -10.69 -7.40
CA ASP A 100 -17.95 -11.21 -8.37
C ASP A 100 -19.39 -10.70 -8.24
N ARG A 101 -19.67 -9.76 -7.33
CA ARG A 101 -21.02 -9.26 -7.10
C ARG A 101 -21.08 -7.77 -7.43
N GLY A 102 -21.83 -7.45 -8.48
CA GLY A 102 -22.02 -6.09 -8.97
C GLY A 102 -22.55 -5.15 -7.89
N GLY A 103 -21.73 -4.18 -7.51
CA GLY A 103 -22.10 -3.10 -6.60
C GLY A 103 -20.86 -2.60 -5.84
N PRO A 104 -20.81 -1.33 -5.41
CA PRO A 104 -19.89 -0.94 -4.36
C PRO A 104 -20.35 -1.65 -3.08
N GLN A 105 -19.86 -2.86 -2.84
CA GLN A 105 -19.98 -3.48 -1.51
C GLN A 105 -19.07 -2.69 -0.57
N HIS A 106 -19.70 -1.75 0.13
CA HIS A 106 -19.18 -1.00 1.26
C HIS A 106 -19.29 -1.79 2.57
N THR A 107 -19.37 -3.11 2.51
CA THR A 107 -19.51 -3.96 3.68
C THR A 107 -18.16 -4.63 3.95
N ASP A 108 -17.64 -4.39 5.15
CA ASP A 108 -16.44 -4.96 5.80
C ASP A 108 -15.05 -4.38 5.53
N ARG A 109 -14.87 -3.41 4.63
CA ARG A 109 -13.59 -2.67 4.63
C ARG A 109 -13.53 -1.59 5.71
N SER A 110 -14.65 -0.99 6.11
CA SER A 110 -14.61 0.05 7.16
C SER A 110 -14.16 -0.49 8.51
N ALA A 111 -14.47 -1.76 8.81
CA ALA A 111 -14.03 -2.45 10.01
C ALA A 111 -12.52 -2.73 9.98
N ASP A 112 -11.99 -3.23 8.86
CA ASP A 112 -10.54 -3.40 8.69
C ASP A 112 -9.78 -2.07 8.75
N TRP A 113 -10.32 -1.01 8.14
CA TRP A 113 -9.69 0.32 8.20
C TRP A 113 -9.84 0.99 9.57
N SER A 114 -10.91 0.73 10.33
CA SER A 114 -11.04 1.25 11.70
C SER A 114 -10.08 0.54 12.64
N ALA A 115 -9.93 -0.79 12.51
CA ALA A 115 -8.95 -1.57 13.26
C ALA A 115 -7.52 -1.13 12.95
N LEU A 116 -7.19 -0.92 11.66
CA LEU A 116 -5.87 -0.44 11.26
C LEU A 116 -5.60 0.99 11.78
N ARG A 117 -6.62 1.87 11.77
CA ARG A 117 -6.51 3.21 12.37
C ARG A 117 -6.31 3.14 13.88
N ALA A 118 -7.03 2.25 14.57
CA ALA A 118 -6.89 2.06 16.01
C ALA A 118 -5.48 1.57 16.36
N GLN A 119 -4.94 0.61 15.60
CA GLN A 119 -3.54 0.17 15.73
C GLN A 119 -2.55 1.31 15.50
N LEU A 120 -2.79 2.12 14.46
CA LEU A 120 -1.91 3.24 14.13
C LEU A 120 -1.97 4.36 15.17
N VAL A 121 -3.12 4.58 15.81
CA VAL A 121 -3.26 5.47 16.96
C VAL A 121 -2.50 4.91 18.16
N GLY A 122 -2.64 3.62 18.46
CA GLY A 122 -1.91 2.96 19.56
C GLY A 122 -0.40 3.04 19.38
N ILE A 123 0.12 2.80 18.17
CA ILE A 123 1.55 2.94 17.86
C ILE A 123 2.01 4.39 18.06
N LYS A 124 1.22 5.37 17.65
CA LYS A 124 1.56 6.78 17.85
C LYS A 124 1.57 7.17 19.32
N GLN A 125 0.62 6.67 20.11
CA GLN A 125 0.59 6.90 21.55
C GLN A 125 1.81 6.29 22.23
N ALA A 126 2.10 5.01 21.95
CA ALA A 126 3.27 4.33 22.49
C ALA A 126 4.59 5.03 22.10
N TRP A 127 4.68 5.56 20.88
CA TRP A 127 5.85 6.34 20.46
C TRP A 127 5.96 7.66 21.24
N VAL A 128 4.87 8.39 21.42
CA VAL A 128 4.87 9.63 22.22
C VAL A 128 5.21 9.37 23.68
N GLU A 129 4.71 8.27 24.27
CA GLU A 129 5.05 7.84 25.63
C GLU A 129 6.54 7.53 25.75
N ALA A 130 7.09 6.76 24.81
CA ALA A 130 8.53 6.46 24.78
C ALA A 130 9.40 7.70 24.59
N GLU A 131 8.95 8.66 23.76
CA GLU A 131 9.64 9.94 23.56
C GLU A 131 9.64 10.78 24.85
N LEU A 132 8.51 10.81 25.58
CA LEU A 132 8.42 11.51 26.87
C LEU A 132 9.31 10.86 27.93
N GLU A 133 9.28 9.53 28.05
CA GLU A 133 10.13 8.79 28.98
C GLU A 133 11.62 9.02 28.68
N HIS A 134 11.99 9.09 27.39
CA HIS A 134 13.34 9.41 26.98
C HIS A 134 13.76 10.82 27.41
N ILE A 135 12.90 11.82 27.23
CA ILE A 135 13.16 13.21 27.64
C ILE A 135 13.28 13.30 29.18
N GLU A 136 12.42 12.62 29.92
CA GLU A 136 12.48 12.58 31.38
C GLU A 136 13.78 11.92 31.87
N ALA A 137 14.19 10.81 31.26
CA ALA A 137 15.46 10.17 31.56
C ALA A 137 16.66 11.08 31.28
N GLN A 138 16.67 11.79 30.15
CA GLN A 138 17.70 12.78 29.83
C GLN A 138 17.77 13.90 30.87
N ASN A 139 16.62 14.46 31.25
CA ASN A 139 16.57 15.48 32.30
C ASN A 139 17.11 14.97 33.63
N ARG A 140 16.80 13.72 33.99
CA ARG A 140 17.28 13.11 35.23
C ARG A 140 18.80 12.91 35.22
N VAL A 141 19.37 12.52 34.08
CA VAL A 141 20.83 12.43 33.92
C VAL A 141 21.47 13.80 34.16
N VAL A 142 20.96 14.85 33.53
CA VAL A 142 21.48 16.22 33.71
C VAL A 142 21.40 16.68 35.17
N GLU A 143 20.32 16.36 35.87
CA GLU A 143 20.17 16.68 37.28
C GLU A 143 21.16 15.92 38.16
N LEU A 144 21.33 14.62 37.92
CA LEU A 144 22.28 13.78 38.66
C LEU A 144 23.73 14.22 38.41
N GLU A 145 24.07 14.63 37.19
CA GLU A 145 25.39 15.17 36.86
C GLU A 145 25.68 16.47 37.62
N LYS A 146 24.69 17.36 37.76
CA LYS A 146 24.82 18.57 38.60
C LYS A 146 25.09 18.21 40.05
N ILE A 147 24.28 17.31 40.63
CA ILE A 147 24.44 16.86 42.02
C ILE A 147 25.82 16.22 42.23
N ALA A 148 26.26 15.37 41.31
CA ALA A 148 27.56 14.73 41.39
C ALA A 148 28.71 15.75 41.34
N ASN A 149 28.60 16.79 40.52
CA ASN A 149 29.59 17.87 40.45
C ASN A 149 29.61 18.72 41.71
N ASP A 150 28.44 19.05 42.27
CA ASP A 150 28.33 19.79 43.53
C ASP A 150 28.96 19.02 44.69
N LEU A 151 28.67 17.71 44.79
CA LEU A 151 29.27 16.84 45.81
C LEU A 151 30.79 16.71 45.64
N ARG A 152 31.29 16.63 44.40
CA ARG A 152 32.73 16.64 44.13
C ARG A 152 33.37 17.95 44.59
N ALA A 153 32.78 19.09 44.24
CA ALA A 153 33.28 20.39 44.66
C ALA A 153 33.27 20.56 46.20
N GLN A 154 32.24 20.05 46.88
CA GLN A 154 32.18 20.02 48.34
C GLN A 154 33.27 19.13 48.95
N ASN A 155 33.48 17.92 48.40
CA ASN A 155 34.56 17.04 48.85
C ASN A 155 35.93 17.68 48.64
N ASP A 156 36.19 18.25 47.48
CA ASP A 156 37.46 18.95 47.18
C ASP A 156 37.70 20.10 48.16
N ARG A 157 36.64 20.86 48.49
CA ARG A 157 36.71 21.93 49.48
C ARG A 157 37.02 21.40 50.88
N LEU A 158 36.36 20.33 51.32
CA LEU A 158 36.60 19.72 52.62
C LEU A 158 38.02 19.12 52.71
N LEU A 159 38.49 18.47 51.65
CA LEU A 159 39.86 17.96 51.55
C LEU A 159 40.89 19.10 51.62
N GLY A 160 40.62 20.23 50.97
CA GLY A 160 41.43 21.45 51.09
C GLY A 160 41.53 21.93 52.54
N LEU A 161 40.39 22.06 53.23
CA LEU A 161 40.35 22.48 54.64
C LEU A 161 41.08 21.52 55.58
N LEU A 162 40.95 20.20 55.36
CA LEU A 162 41.66 19.19 56.16
C LEU A 162 43.17 19.26 55.93
N THR A 163 43.59 19.50 54.69
CA THR A 163 45.01 19.69 54.34
C THR A 163 45.57 20.96 54.98
N GLU A 164 44.83 22.07 54.96
CA GLU A 164 45.19 23.32 55.66
C GLU A 164 45.29 23.12 57.18
N ALA A 165 44.43 22.28 57.75
CA ALA A 165 44.46 21.92 59.17
C ALA A 165 45.59 20.93 59.54
N GLY A 166 46.40 20.47 58.57
CA GLY A 166 47.49 19.52 58.79
C GLY A 166 47.02 18.08 59.05
N ILE A 167 45.77 17.76 58.75
CA ILE A 167 45.20 16.41 58.88
C ILE A 167 45.44 15.67 57.56
N HIS A 168 46.48 14.83 57.53
CA HIS A 168 46.74 13.97 56.38
C HIS A 168 45.80 12.76 56.41
N ILE A 169 44.88 12.71 55.45
CA ILE A 169 44.06 11.52 55.20
C ILE A 169 44.95 10.52 54.47
N LEU A 170 45.36 9.45 55.16
CA LEU A 170 46.01 8.30 54.54
C LEU A 170 44.97 7.63 53.62
N GLY A 171 45.17 7.77 52.32
CA GLY A 171 44.37 7.12 51.28
C GLY A 171 44.61 5.62 51.20
#